data_AF-A0A7Y0BK49-F1
#
_entry.id   AF-A0A7Y0BK49-F1
#
_cell.length_a   1.000
_cell.length_b   1.000
_cell.length_c   1.000
_cell.angle_alpha   90.00
_cell.angle_beta   90.00
_cell.angle_gamma   90.00
#
_symmetry.space_group_name_H-M   'P 1'
#
loop_
_entity.id
_entity.type
_entity.pdbx_description
1 polymer ?
#
loop_
_entity_poly.entity_id
_entity_poly.type
_entity_poly.pdbx_seq_one_letter_code
_entity_poly.pdbx_strand_id
1 'polypeptide(L)'
;MGAPWFEIRHLTDRHGLVALSASFTLYGDMSDRMMTLATGPGPTRGIYSINESFIGLDGVRGNLTKRAFDVRARINQWVGIPCGVGIGHTKPLAKLANYIAKTAERNPGSYSSDLAQVCNLRALPAQGTQSRWRPFCCQRKNARKW
;
A
#
# COMPACT_ATOMS: atom_id res chain seq x y z
N MET A 1 -16.02 -5.62 -3.55
CA MET A 1 -17.26 -6.38 -3.83
C MET A 1 -16.93 -7.43 -4.88
N GLY A 2 -17.45 -8.65 -4.71
CA GLY A 2 -17.31 -9.77 -5.64
C GLY A 2 -18.67 -10.38 -5.93
N ALA A 3 -18.78 -11.16 -7.01
CA ALA A 3 -19.98 -11.87 -7.40
C ALA A 3 -19.90 -13.36 -7.01
N PRO A 4 -21.01 -14.02 -6.64
CA PRO A 4 -21.04 -15.46 -6.41
C PRO A 4 -20.52 -16.25 -7.62
N TRP A 5 -19.77 -17.34 -7.35
CA TRP A 5 -19.14 -18.13 -8.42
C TRP A 5 -20.13 -18.61 -9.48
N PHE A 6 -21.31 -19.10 -9.07
CA PHE A 6 -22.29 -19.66 -10.00
C PHE A 6 -22.82 -18.63 -11.01
N GLU A 7 -22.81 -17.34 -10.66
CA GLU A 7 -23.24 -16.25 -11.55
C GLU A 7 -22.18 -15.96 -12.61
N ILE A 8 -20.90 -16.10 -12.28
CA ILE A 8 -19.77 -15.71 -13.15
C ILE A 8 -19.05 -16.88 -13.80
N ARG A 9 -19.36 -18.13 -13.44
CA ARG A 9 -18.67 -19.32 -13.97
C ARG A 9 -18.71 -19.41 -15.49
N HIS A 10 -19.75 -18.87 -16.12
CA HIS A 10 -19.93 -18.85 -17.57
C HIS A 10 -18.90 -17.93 -18.28
N LEU A 11 -18.19 -17.07 -17.54
CA LEU A 11 -17.08 -16.26 -18.05
C LEU A 11 -15.79 -17.08 -18.20
N THR A 12 -15.71 -18.29 -17.62
CA THR A 12 -14.59 -19.23 -17.82
C THR A 12 -14.42 -19.53 -19.30
N ASP A 13 -15.50 -19.89 -19.98
CA ASP A 13 -15.47 -20.27 -21.40
C ASP A 13 -15.35 -19.05 -22.32
N ARG A 14 -16.00 -17.92 -21.95
CA ARG A 14 -16.08 -16.72 -22.81
C ARG A 14 -14.86 -15.81 -22.70
N HIS A 15 -14.21 -15.76 -21.54
CA HIS A 15 -13.16 -14.78 -21.22
C HIS A 15 -11.93 -15.41 -20.57
N GLY A 16 -11.85 -16.75 -20.48
CA GLY A 16 -10.69 -17.44 -19.91
C GLY A 16 -10.54 -17.22 -18.41
N LEU A 17 -11.65 -17.03 -17.68
CA LEU A 17 -11.61 -16.80 -16.24
C LEU A 17 -11.05 -18.03 -15.49
N VAL A 18 -10.08 -17.82 -14.60
CA VAL A 18 -9.44 -18.90 -13.83
C VAL A 18 -9.92 -18.89 -12.39
N ALA A 19 -10.41 -20.04 -11.90
CA ALA A 19 -10.75 -20.24 -10.50
C ALA A 19 -9.51 -20.67 -9.70
N LEU A 20 -9.18 -19.94 -8.64
CA LEU A 20 -8.08 -20.27 -7.73
C LEU A 20 -8.63 -20.46 -6.31
N SER A 21 -8.11 -21.46 -5.60
CA SER A 21 -8.47 -21.70 -4.20
C SER A 21 -7.95 -20.58 -3.28
N ALA A 22 -8.76 -20.16 -2.31
CA ALA A 22 -8.34 -19.20 -1.29
C ALA A 22 -7.48 -19.89 -0.21
N SER A 23 -6.16 -19.98 -0.42
CA SER A 23 -5.22 -20.48 0.59
C SER A 23 -4.89 -19.42 1.64
N PHE A 24 -5.70 -19.35 2.70
CA PHE A 24 -5.53 -18.34 3.77
C PHE A 24 -4.18 -18.42 4.48
N THR A 25 -3.65 -19.63 4.70
CA THR A 25 -2.34 -19.83 5.33
C THR A 25 -1.21 -19.21 4.51
N LEU A 26 -1.25 -19.40 3.19
CA LEU A 26 -0.26 -18.81 2.28
C LEU A 26 -0.35 -17.28 2.29
N TYR A 27 -1.57 -16.73 2.22
CA TYR A 27 -1.76 -15.27 2.25
C TYR A 27 -1.35 -14.65 3.60
N GLY A 28 -1.56 -15.36 4.71
CA GLY A 28 -1.13 -14.95 6.05
C GLY A 28 0.39 -14.85 6.14
N ASP A 29 1.12 -15.90 5.76
CA ASP A 29 2.60 -15.91 5.78
C ASP A 29 3.18 -14.81 4.87
N MET A 30 2.64 -14.65 3.65
CA MET A 30 3.06 -13.56 2.75
C MET A 30 2.81 -12.17 3.35
N SER A 31 1.68 -11.98 4.04
CA SER A 31 1.37 -10.75 4.75
C SER A 31 2.40 -10.49 5.84
N ASP A 32 2.68 -11.48 6.69
CA ASP A 32 3.61 -11.32 7.81
C ASP A 32 5.03 -10.97 7.34
N ARG A 33 5.51 -11.60 6.27
CA ARG A 33 6.78 -11.24 5.62
C ARG A 33 6.78 -9.80 5.11
N MET A 34 5.74 -9.40 4.36
CA MET A 34 5.60 -8.04 3.84
C MET A 34 5.57 -7.01 4.97
N MET A 35 4.78 -7.24 6.02
CA MET A 35 4.65 -6.31 7.15
C MET A 35 5.93 -6.21 7.97
N THR A 36 6.68 -7.30 8.09
CA THR A 36 7.99 -7.30 8.77
C THR A 36 9.02 -6.47 8.00
N LEU A 37 9.08 -6.62 6.67
CA LEU A 37 9.96 -5.81 5.82
C LEU A 37 9.56 -4.32 5.79
N ALA A 38 8.26 -4.03 5.83
CA ALA A 38 7.74 -2.67 5.82
C ALA A 38 8.16 -1.89 7.07
N THR A 39 8.07 -2.51 8.26
CA THR A 39 8.45 -1.87 9.53
C THR A 39 9.95 -1.89 9.76
N GLY A 40 10.64 -2.98 9.39
CA GLY A 40 12.05 -3.19 9.74
C GLY A 40 12.29 -3.00 11.25
N PRO A 41 13.45 -2.48 11.67
CA PRO A 41 13.70 -2.09 13.06
C PRO A 41 13.05 -0.74 13.45
N GLY A 42 12.11 -0.24 12.64
CA GLY A 42 11.45 1.04 12.83
C GLY A 42 10.46 1.05 14.00
N PRO A 43 9.83 2.21 14.26
CA PRO A 43 8.93 2.38 15.40
C PRO A 43 7.61 1.62 15.21
N THR A 44 6.70 1.80 16.16
CA THR A 44 5.45 1.06 16.35
C THR A 44 4.68 0.74 15.05
N ARG A 45 4.26 -0.52 14.92
CA ARG A 45 3.43 -1.03 13.82
C ARG A 45 1.98 -1.18 14.28
N GLY A 46 1.04 -0.61 13.54
CA GLY A 46 -0.38 -0.87 13.66
C GLY A 46 -0.89 -1.64 12.45
N ILE A 47 -1.22 -2.92 12.61
CA ILE A 47 -1.83 -3.74 11.55
C ILE A 47 -3.28 -3.29 11.37
N TYR A 48 -3.67 -2.93 10.14
CA TYR A 48 -5.05 -2.53 9.81
C TYR A 48 -5.80 -3.65 9.08
N SER A 49 -5.12 -4.37 8.19
CA SER A 49 -5.64 -5.56 7.50
C SER A 49 -4.48 -6.44 7.01
N ILE A 50 -4.79 -7.59 6.40
CA ILE A 50 -3.81 -8.51 5.78
C ILE A 50 -2.92 -7.86 4.70
N ASN A 51 -3.34 -6.73 4.14
CA ASN A 51 -2.61 -6.08 3.06
C ASN A 51 -2.35 -4.59 3.32
N GLU A 52 -2.63 -4.11 4.53
CA GLU A 52 -2.49 -2.71 4.93
C GLU A 52 -1.98 -2.57 6.36
N SER A 53 -0.93 -1.76 6.54
CA SER A 53 -0.43 -1.40 7.87
C SER A 53 -0.09 0.08 7.98
N PHE A 54 -0.19 0.58 9.21
CA PHE A 54 0.29 1.89 9.63
C PHE A 54 1.61 1.76 10.38
N ILE A 55 2.61 2.54 9.98
CA ILE A 55 3.93 2.55 10.63
C ILE A 55 4.17 3.94 11.21
N GLY A 56 4.59 4.01 12.48
CA GLY A 56 5.02 5.27 13.07
C GLY A 56 6.24 5.84 12.33
N LEU A 57 6.41 7.15 12.36
CA LEU A 57 7.62 7.78 11.82
C LEU A 57 8.34 8.64 12.88
N ASP A 58 7.97 8.48 14.14
CA ASP A 58 8.60 9.18 15.26
C ASP A 58 10.06 8.73 15.40
N GLY A 59 10.97 9.69 15.55
CA GLY A 59 12.41 9.44 15.59
C GLY A 59 13.07 9.13 14.23
N VAL A 60 12.29 8.92 13.16
CA VAL A 60 12.84 8.66 11.82
C VAL A 60 13.34 9.97 11.19
N ARG A 61 14.65 10.04 10.93
CA ARG A 61 15.34 11.19 10.33
C ARG A 61 15.59 10.98 8.83
N GLY A 62 15.89 12.07 8.13
CA GLY A 62 16.28 12.07 6.71
C GLY A 62 15.10 12.15 5.73
N ASN A 63 15.37 11.84 4.47
CA ASN A 63 14.38 11.91 3.39
C ASN A 63 13.42 10.70 3.47
N LEU A 64 12.22 10.96 4.01
CA LEU A 64 11.18 9.96 4.18
C LEU A 64 10.66 9.39 2.85
N THR A 65 10.61 10.22 1.80
CA THR A 65 10.19 9.79 0.45
C THR A 65 11.19 8.80 -0.12
N LYS A 66 12.50 9.09 -0.06
CA LYS A 66 13.54 8.17 -0.51
C LYS A 66 13.49 6.85 0.26
N ARG A 67 13.41 6.92 1.60
CA ARG A 67 13.26 5.74 2.45
C ARG A 67 12.03 4.90 2.09
N ALA A 68 10.91 5.54 1.77
CA ALA A 68 9.70 4.84 1.32
C ALA A 68 9.91 4.08 0.01
N PHE A 69 10.61 4.67 -0.97
CA PHE A 69 11.01 3.99 -2.19
C PHE A 69 11.91 2.79 -1.90
N ASP A 70 12.90 2.94 -1.02
CA ASP A 70 13.82 1.86 -0.65
C ASP A 70 13.09 0.68 0.03
N VAL A 71 12.15 0.97 0.93
CA VAL A 71 11.32 -0.05 1.60
C VAL A 71 10.45 -0.78 0.58
N ARG A 72 9.81 -0.06 -0.35
CA ARG A 72 8.99 -0.65 -1.40
C ARG A 72 9.80 -1.55 -2.33
N ALA A 73 11.00 -1.09 -2.72
CA ALA A 73 11.92 -1.87 -3.55
C ALA A 73 12.33 -3.17 -2.85
N ARG A 74 12.62 -3.10 -1.55
CA ARG A 74 12.92 -4.28 -0.72
C ARG A 74 11.73 -5.24 -0.64
N ILE A 75 10.53 -4.75 -0.35
CA ILE A 75 9.33 -5.62 -0.31
C ILE A 75 9.15 -6.33 -1.66
N ASN A 76 9.33 -5.61 -2.77
CA ASN A 76 9.20 -6.20 -4.09
C ASN A 76 10.29 -7.23 -4.38
N GLN A 77 11.54 -6.97 -3.98
CA GLN A 77 12.66 -7.91 -4.19
C GLN A 77 12.49 -9.20 -3.38
N TRP A 78 12.03 -9.12 -2.13
CA TRP A 78 12.03 -10.26 -1.20
C TRP A 78 10.70 -11.02 -1.16
N VAL A 79 9.58 -10.35 -1.43
CA VAL A 79 8.22 -10.95 -1.39
C VAL A 79 7.58 -10.99 -2.77
N GLY A 80 8.08 -10.24 -3.76
CA GLY A 80 7.48 -10.16 -5.09
C GLY A 80 6.17 -9.37 -5.13
N ILE A 81 5.83 -8.65 -4.06
CA ILE A 81 4.56 -7.94 -3.94
C ILE A 81 4.74 -6.44 -4.18
N PRO A 82 4.13 -5.86 -5.23
CA PRO A 82 4.13 -4.43 -5.42
C PRO A 82 3.19 -3.76 -4.41
N CYS A 83 3.68 -2.76 -3.68
CA CYS A 83 2.91 -1.98 -2.75
C CYS A 83 2.94 -0.49 -3.08
N GLY A 84 1.93 0.25 -2.63
CA GLY A 84 1.92 1.71 -2.61
C GLY A 84 2.20 2.22 -1.21
N VAL A 85 2.79 3.41 -1.12
CA VAL A 85 3.15 4.04 0.15
C VAL A 85 2.61 5.46 0.22
N GLY A 86 1.88 5.76 1.29
CA GLY A 86 1.43 7.11 1.63
C GLY A 86 2.04 7.60 2.93
N ILE A 87 2.56 8.83 2.94
CA ILE A 87 3.12 9.49 4.12
C ILE A 87 2.22 10.66 4.48
N GLY A 88 1.76 10.73 5.72
CA GLY A 88 0.90 11.81 6.20
C GLY A 88 1.20 12.23 7.64
N HIS A 89 0.58 13.33 8.05
CA HIS A 89 0.65 13.80 9.44
C HIS A 89 -0.28 13.06 10.39
N THR A 90 -1.28 12.32 9.88
CA THR A 90 -2.29 11.53 10.62
C THR A 90 -2.65 10.26 9.83
N LYS A 91 -3.27 9.25 10.47
CA LYS A 91 -3.59 7.96 9.81
C LYS A 91 -4.50 8.16 8.59
N PRO A 92 -5.55 9.01 8.66
CA PRO A 92 -6.35 9.34 7.49
C PRO A 92 -5.55 10.01 6.37
N LEU A 93 -4.67 10.96 6.68
CA LEU A 93 -3.83 11.62 5.67
C LEU A 93 -2.85 10.64 5.01
N ALA A 94 -2.28 9.71 5.78
CA ALA A 94 -1.42 8.68 5.24
C ALA A 94 -2.20 7.74 4.29
N LYS A 95 -3.44 7.38 4.65
CA LYS A 95 -4.32 6.57 3.80
C LYS A 95 -4.73 7.32 2.52
N LEU A 96 -5.01 8.62 2.62
CA LEU A 96 -5.28 9.49 1.48
C LEU A 96 -4.05 9.60 0.57
N ALA A 97 -2.86 9.82 1.12
CA ALA A 97 -1.62 9.85 0.37
C ALA A 97 -1.42 8.54 -0.41
N ASN A 98 -1.67 7.40 0.23
CA ASN A 98 -1.56 6.09 -0.42
C ASN A 98 -2.61 5.90 -1.54
N TYR A 99 -3.82 6.42 -1.36
CA TYR A 99 -4.83 6.48 -2.42
C TYR A 99 -4.31 7.28 -3.62
N ILE A 100 -3.78 8.49 -3.39
CA ILE A 100 -3.20 9.35 -4.44
C ILE A 100 -2.06 8.60 -5.15
N ALA A 101 -1.15 7.97 -4.40
CA ALA A 101 -0.01 7.26 -4.97
C ALA A 101 -0.40 6.13 -5.92
N LYS A 102 -1.46 5.40 -5.57
CA LYS A 102 -2.02 4.32 -6.39
C LYS A 102 -2.78 4.84 -7.59
N THR A 103 -3.52 5.92 -7.42
CA THR A 103 -4.31 6.52 -8.50
C THR A 103 -3.40 7.16 -9.55
N ALA A 104 -2.37 7.88 -9.13
CA ALA A 104 -1.35 8.48 -10.01
C ALA A 104 -0.68 7.42 -10.90
N GLU A 105 -0.43 6.23 -10.37
CA GLU A 105 0.17 5.14 -11.13
C GLU A 105 -0.81 4.39 -12.03
N ARG A 106 -2.06 4.17 -11.57
CA ARG A 106 -3.07 3.41 -12.32
C ARG A 106 -3.72 4.22 -13.44
N ASN A 107 -3.91 5.51 -13.21
CA ASN A 107 -4.57 6.44 -14.12
C ASN A 107 -3.65 7.66 -14.36
N PRO A 108 -2.67 7.54 -15.26
CA PRO A 108 -1.80 8.66 -15.63
C PRO A 108 -2.63 9.90 -16.02
N GLY A 109 -2.27 11.07 -15.50
CA GLY A 109 -2.98 12.34 -15.75
C GLY A 109 -4.00 12.74 -14.68
N SER A 110 -4.42 11.84 -13.78
CA SER A 110 -5.28 12.21 -12.64
C SER A 110 -4.53 13.00 -11.55
N TYR A 111 -3.25 12.68 -11.36
CA TYR A 111 -2.32 13.35 -10.45
C TYR A 111 -0.95 13.48 -11.14
N SER A 112 -0.07 14.34 -10.61
CA SER A 112 1.33 14.40 -11.08
C SER A 112 1.99 13.01 -10.98
N SER A 113 2.77 12.66 -12.00
CA SER A 113 3.54 11.42 -12.06
C SER A 113 4.52 11.27 -10.89
N ASP A 114 4.98 12.38 -10.32
CA ASP A 114 5.92 12.39 -9.19
C ASP A 114 5.32 11.81 -7.90
N LEU A 115 3.99 11.72 -7.84
CA LEU A 115 3.26 11.13 -6.72
C LEU A 115 3.02 9.63 -6.91
N ALA A 116 3.35 9.06 -8.08
CA ALA A 116 3.13 7.65 -8.35
C ALA A 116 3.94 6.76 -7.40
N GLN A 117 3.32 5.69 -6.91
CA GLN A 117 3.91 4.67 -6.02
C GLN A 117 4.23 5.14 -4.59
N VAL A 118 4.72 6.37 -4.41
CA VAL A 118 4.97 7.00 -3.12
C VAL A 118 4.42 8.43 -3.15
N CYS A 119 3.49 8.74 -2.25
CA CYS A 119 2.98 10.09 -2.08
C CYS A 119 3.29 10.59 -0.66
N ASN A 120 3.87 11.78 -0.56
CA ASN A 120 4.25 12.39 0.70
C ASN A 120 3.50 13.71 0.93
N LEU A 121 2.33 13.62 1.56
CA LEU A 121 1.54 14.81 1.92
C LEU A 121 2.14 15.60 3.09
N ARG A 122 3.13 15.06 3.80
CA ARG A 122 3.87 15.77 4.86
C ARG A 122 4.83 16.82 4.29
N ALA A 123 5.24 16.68 3.03
CA ALA A 123 6.12 17.63 2.35
C ALA A 123 5.35 18.83 1.77
N LEU A 124 4.02 18.76 1.73
CA LEU A 124 3.19 19.90 1.31
C LEU A 124 3.09 20.90 2.47
N PRO A 125 3.15 22.22 2.18
CA PRO A 125 2.93 23.23 3.21
C PRO A 125 1.55 23.02 3.82
N ALA A 126 1.52 22.85 5.15
CA ALA A 126 0.28 22.63 5.88
C ALA A 126 -0.57 23.90 5.83
N GLN A 127 -1.64 23.90 5.03
CA GLN A 127 -2.76 24.80 5.29
C GLN A 127 -3.54 24.23 6.47
N GLY A 128 -3.16 24.65 7.68
CA GLY A 128 -3.91 24.53 8.93
C GLY A 128 -4.52 23.17 9.25
N THR A 129 -3.83 22.36 10.07
CA THR A 129 -4.42 21.68 11.24
C THR A 129 -3.35 20.84 11.93
N GLN A 130 -2.98 21.28 13.13
CA GLN A 130 -1.94 20.70 13.95
C GLN A 130 -2.59 19.71 14.92
N SER A 131 -2.54 18.42 14.61
CA SER A 131 -2.77 17.38 15.63
C SER A 131 -1.68 16.31 15.55
N ARG A 132 -1.19 15.95 16.74
CA ARG A 132 0.15 15.43 17.02
C ARG A 132 0.18 13.90 16.91
N TRP A 133 0.10 13.31 15.70
CA TRP A 133 0.22 11.85 15.50
C TRP A 133 0.60 11.43 14.08
N ARG A 134 1.86 11.09 13.79
CA ARG A 134 2.44 10.98 12.43
C ARG A 134 2.59 9.53 11.89
N PRO A 135 1.79 9.09 10.90
CA PRO A 135 1.84 7.72 10.40
C PRO A 135 2.14 7.59 8.89
N PHE A 136 2.51 6.39 8.52
CA PHE A 136 2.83 5.89 7.17
C PHE A 136 1.84 4.79 6.80
N CYS A 137 1.21 4.82 5.63
CA CYS A 137 0.27 3.79 5.17
C CYS A 137 0.90 3.02 4.00
N CYS A 138 1.16 1.73 4.20
CA CYS A 138 1.60 0.82 3.13
C CYS A 138 0.45 -0.10 2.76
N GLN A 139 0.09 -0.18 1.48
CA GLN A 139 -0.97 -1.10 1.05
C GLN A 139 -0.60 -1.80 -0.26
N ARG A 140 -0.77 -3.12 -0.32
CA ARG A 140 -0.59 -3.93 -1.54
C ARG A 140 -1.42 -3.38 -2.71
N LYS A 141 -0.88 -3.43 -3.92
CA LYS A 141 -1.66 -3.14 -5.13
C LYS A 141 -2.50 -4.38 -5.47
N ASN A 142 -3.80 -4.20 -5.70
CA ASN A 142 -4.59 -5.23 -6.39
C ASN A 142 -3.93 -5.50 -7.75
N ALA A 143 -3.54 -6.76 -7.96
CA ALA A 143 -3.07 -7.27 -9.23
C ALA A 143 -4.22 -7.21 -10.24
N ARG A 144 -4.27 -6.14 -11.03
CA ARG A 144 -4.90 -6.19 -12.36
C ARG A 144 -3.76 -6.33 -13.35
N LYS A 145 -3.33 -7.57 -13.56
CA LYS A 145 -2.45 -8.09 -14.61
C LYS A 145 -2.07 -9.53 -14.21
N TRP A 146 -3.06 -10.40 -14.28
CA TRP A 146 -2.95 -11.81 -14.64
C TRP A 146 -4.15 -12.08 -15.53
#